data_AF-A0A4Z2CNQ8-F1
#
_entry.id   AF-A0A4Z2CNQ8-F1
#
_cell.length_a   1.000
_cell.length_b   1.000
_cell.length_c   1.000
_cell.angle_alpha   90.00
_cell.angle_beta   90.00
_cell.angle_gamma   90.00
#
_symmetry.space_group_name_H-M   'P 1'
#
loop_
_entity.id
_entity.type
_entity.pdbx_description
1 polymer ?
#
loop_
_entity_poly.entity_id
_entity_poly.type
_entity_poly.pdbx_seq_one_letter_code
_entity_poly.pdbx_strand_id
1 'polypeptide(L)'
;MGFLRKLNLNQPTIFSISKWSGREWQRTYSSNTESEPEPPQRPYCCESGCANCVWIEYAENLLQYHIKKIDKESNNNVISKDKEEVLVEIVNKLREEINQIEDHSVRIFLLTEIAIKHEKLLKAVQNNI
;
A
#
# COMPACT_ATOMS: atom_id res chain seq x y z
N MET A 1 -7.74 -25.78 22.87
CA MET A 1 -6.79 -24.92 23.61
C MET A 1 -6.00 -24.09 22.60
N GLY A 2 -6.63 -23.05 22.04
CA GLY A 2 -6.03 -22.22 20.99
C GLY A 2 -5.11 -21.17 21.60
N PHE A 3 -3.81 -21.22 21.28
CA PHE A 3 -2.83 -20.25 21.72
C PHE A 3 -3.07 -18.92 20.98
N LEU A 4 -3.72 -17.98 21.66
CA LEU A 4 -3.80 -16.57 21.27
C LEU A 4 -2.40 -15.96 21.29
N ARG A 5 -1.74 -15.91 20.12
CA ARG A 5 -0.53 -15.12 19.94
C ARG A 5 -0.95 -13.65 19.84
N LYS A 6 -0.81 -12.93 20.96
CA LYS A 6 -0.94 -11.47 21.02
C LYS A 6 -0.05 -10.85 19.94
N LEU A 7 -0.66 -10.09 19.03
CA LEU A 7 0.01 -9.49 17.91
C LEU A 7 0.88 -8.31 18.39
N ASN A 8 2.17 -8.40 18.09
CA ASN A 8 3.08 -7.26 18.16
C ASN A 8 3.19 -6.68 16.74
N LEU A 9 2.55 -5.54 16.50
CA LEU A 9 2.60 -4.78 15.24
C LEU A 9 4.02 -4.24 14.93
N ASN A 10 5.00 -4.43 15.82
CA ASN A 10 6.42 -4.23 15.50
C ASN A 10 7.04 -5.39 14.69
N GLN A 11 6.26 -6.34 14.18
CA GLN A 11 6.80 -7.29 13.21
C GLN A 11 7.00 -6.57 11.86
N PRO A 12 8.25 -6.51 11.35
CA PRO A 12 8.63 -5.73 10.17
C PRO A 12 8.06 -6.29 8.87
N THR A 13 7.19 -7.31 8.92
CA THR A 13 6.72 -8.03 7.74
C THR A 13 5.79 -7.20 6.87
N ILE A 14 4.90 -6.37 7.42
CA ILE A 14 4.06 -5.49 6.59
C ILE A 14 4.88 -4.33 6.01
N PHE A 15 5.78 -3.75 6.82
CA PHE A 15 6.65 -2.66 6.38
C PHE A 15 7.67 -3.12 5.31
N SER A 16 8.16 -4.35 5.40
CA SER A 16 9.09 -4.96 4.45
C SER A 16 8.47 -5.28 3.08
N ILE A 17 7.13 -5.35 2.98
CA ILE A 17 6.46 -5.64 1.69
C ILE A 17 6.16 -4.35 0.90
N SER A 18 6.40 -3.17 1.50
CA SER A 18 6.26 -1.87 0.83
C SER A 18 7.26 -1.62 -0.31
N LYS A 19 8.28 -2.48 -0.51
CA LYS A 19 9.16 -2.43 -1.68
C LYS A 19 8.47 -3.05 -2.90
N TRP A 20 7.40 -2.39 -3.34
CA TRP A 20 6.58 -2.76 -4.51
C TRP A 20 7.38 -2.92 -5.80
N SER A 21 8.58 -2.32 -5.89
CA SER A 21 9.36 -2.31 -7.11
C SER A 21 10.78 -2.90 -7.02
N GLY A 22 11.30 -3.26 -5.83
CA GLY A 22 12.71 -3.68 -5.72
C GLY A 22 13.72 -2.63 -6.23
N ARG A 23 13.26 -1.42 -6.51
CA ARG A 23 14.06 -0.32 -7.03
C ARG A 23 14.62 0.46 -5.85
N GLU A 24 15.94 0.51 -5.76
CA GLU A 24 16.66 1.31 -4.78
C GLU A 24 16.64 2.76 -5.25
N TRP A 25 15.56 3.46 -4.90
CA TRP A 25 15.39 4.87 -5.19
C TRP A 25 15.53 5.67 -3.90
N GLN A 26 16.71 6.26 -3.72
CA GLN A 26 16.89 7.38 -2.81
C GLN A 26 16.58 8.66 -3.56
N ARG A 27 15.33 9.13 -3.48
CA ARG A 27 15.03 10.54 -3.73
C ARG A 27 14.17 11.04 -2.59
N THR A 28 14.65 12.14 -2.00
CA THR A 28 14.19 12.79 -0.79
C THR A 28 12.82 13.46 -1.03
N TYR A 29 11.74 12.69 -1.06
CA TYR A 29 10.46 13.24 -0.64
C TYR A 29 10.38 13.06 0.87
N SER A 30 10.84 14.08 1.59
CA SER A 30 10.61 14.20 3.03
C SER A 30 9.14 14.53 3.23
N SER A 31 8.24 13.57 2.98
CA SER A 31 6.87 13.70 3.42
C SER A 31 6.85 13.50 4.93
N ASN A 32 6.47 14.56 5.65
CA ASN A 32 5.86 14.36 6.95
C ASN A 32 4.73 13.35 6.78
N THR A 33 4.89 12.15 7.31
CA THR A 33 4.07 10.98 6.96
C THR A 33 2.68 10.98 7.63
N GLU A 34 2.12 12.16 7.87
CA GLU A 34 0.81 12.34 8.52
C GLU A 34 -0.25 12.87 7.56
N SER A 35 0.13 13.54 6.47
CA SER A 35 -0.81 14.01 5.46
C SER A 35 -1.06 12.97 4.39
N GLU A 36 -2.30 12.90 3.93
CA GLU A 36 -2.70 12.15 2.74
C GLU A 36 -1.85 12.59 1.53
N PRO A 37 -1.27 11.66 0.74
CA PRO A 37 -0.46 12.03 -0.41
C PRO A 37 -1.35 12.62 -1.51
N GLU A 38 -0.82 13.64 -2.18
CA GLU A 38 -1.50 14.28 -3.32
C GLU A 38 -1.22 13.53 -4.62
N PRO A 39 -2.20 13.45 -5.54
CA PRO A 39 -1.99 12.84 -6.84
C PRO A 39 -0.95 13.62 -7.65
N PRO A 40 -0.05 12.94 -8.38
CA PRO A 40 0.97 13.60 -9.19
C PRO A 40 0.33 14.37 -10.34
N GLN A 41 0.92 15.51 -10.69
CA GLN A 41 0.46 16.30 -11.82
C GLN A 41 0.81 15.61 -13.15
N ARG A 42 -0.11 15.71 -14.13
CA ARG A 42 0.05 15.22 -15.52
C ARG A 42 1.46 15.43 -16.11
N PRO A 43 2.09 16.63 -16.07
CA PRO A 43 3.41 16.86 -16.67
C PRO A 43 4.54 16.01 -16.09
N TYR A 44 4.36 15.38 -14.92
CA TYR A 44 5.35 14.48 -14.33
C TYR A 44 5.20 13.03 -14.80
N CYS A 45 4.13 12.70 -15.52
CA CYS A 45 3.93 11.38 -16.11
C CYS A 45 4.64 11.28 -17.46
N CYS A 46 5.57 10.34 -17.61
CA CYS A 46 6.27 10.08 -18.87
C CYS A 46 5.38 9.45 -19.96
N GLU A 47 4.18 8.99 -19.59
CA GLU A 47 3.19 8.29 -20.45
C GLU A 47 3.71 7.05 -21.21
N SER A 48 4.96 6.65 -20.95
CA SER A 48 5.69 5.62 -21.71
C SER A 48 5.96 4.36 -20.88
N GLY A 49 5.29 4.20 -19.73
CA GLY A 49 5.50 3.05 -18.85
C GLY A 49 6.90 2.98 -18.24
N CYS A 50 7.49 4.12 -17.89
CA CYS A 50 8.85 4.19 -17.37
C CYS A 50 9.00 3.56 -15.98
N ALA A 51 10.22 3.08 -15.68
CA ALA A 51 10.54 2.46 -14.39
C ALA A 51 10.33 3.39 -13.19
N ASN A 52 10.35 4.72 -13.36
CA ASN A 52 10.13 5.68 -12.28
C ASN A 52 8.78 6.38 -12.44
N CYS A 53 7.73 5.59 -12.67
CA CYS A 53 6.39 6.11 -12.83
C CYS A 53 5.92 6.79 -11.53
N VAL A 54 5.69 8.10 -11.58
CA VAL A 54 5.20 8.92 -10.45
C VAL A 54 3.87 8.41 -9.88
N TRP A 55 3.06 7.74 -10.71
CA TRP A 55 1.81 7.13 -10.27
C TRP A 55 2.03 5.85 -9.46
N ILE A 56 3.11 5.11 -9.69
CA ILE A 56 3.50 3.98 -8.84
C ILE A 56 3.94 4.51 -7.47
N GLU A 57 4.76 5.56 -7.45
CA GLU A 57 5.19 6.22 -6.21
C GLU A 57 3.99 6.73 -5.40
N TYR A 58 3.03 7.37 -6.08
CA TYR A 58 1.78 7.79 -5.46
C TYR A 58 1.00 6.64 -4.83
N ALA A 59 0.81 5.53 -5.56
CA ALA A 59 0.12 4.36 -5.04
C ALA A 59 0.86 3.69 -3.86
N GLU A 60 2.20 3.67 -3.88
CA GLU A 60 3.03 3.19 -2.77
C GLU A 60 2.88 4.10 -1.53
N ASN A 61 2.89 5.42 -1.71
CA ASN A 61 2.69 6.39 -0.63
C ASN A 61 1.30 6.27 -0.02
N LEU A 62 0.27 6.09 -0.85
CA LEU A 62 -1.10 5.85 -0.39
C LEU A 62 -1.21 4.58 0.43
N LEU A 63 -0.57 3.49 -0.01
CA LEU A 63 -0.55 2.24 0.73
C LEU A 63 0.01 2.44 2.15
N GLN A 64 1.16 3.12 2.25
CA GLN A 64 1.79 3.40 3.53
C GLN A 64 0.94 4.31 4.43
N TYR A 65 0.27 5.30 3.84
CA TYR A 65 -0.64 6.19 4.57
C TYR A 65 -1.80 5.41 5.19
N HIS A 66 -2.47 4.54 4.43
CA HIS A 66 -3.57 3.71 4.94
C HIS A 66 -3.14 2.70 6.00
N ILE A 67 -1.96 2.09 5.85
CA ILE A 67 -1.38 1.21 6.89
C ILE A 67 -1.19 1.99 8.19
N LYS A 68 -0.52 3.15 8.13
CA LYS A 68 -0.27 3.98 9.33
C LYS A 68 -1.57 4.45 9.98
N LYS A 69 -2.57 4.80 9.17
CA LYS A 69 -3.88 5.22 9.66
C LYS A 69 -4.59 4.08 10.42
N ILE A 70 -4.61 2.88 9.85
CA ILE A 70 -5.20 1.70 10.50
C ILE A 70 -4.41 1.30 11.74
N ASP A 71 -3.08 1.36 11.73
CA ASP A 71 -2.27 1.09 12.92
C ASP A 71 -2.59 2.08 14.06
N LYS A 72 -2.73 3.39 13.74
CA LYS A 72 -3.15 4.40 14.71
C LYS A 72 -4.56 4.13 15.25
N GLU A 73 -5.50 3.73 14.40
CA GLU A 73 -6.88 3.39 14.78
C GLU A 73 -6.97 2.10 15.61
N SER A 74 -6.19 1.08 15.27
CA SER A 74 -6.15 -0.22 15.94
C SER A 74 -5.47 -0.17 17.31
N ASN A 75 -4.59 0.81 17.57
CA ASN A 75 -4.06 1.03 18.92
C ASN A 75 -5.12 1.63 19.87
N ASN A 76 -6.14 2.30 19.34
CA ASN A 76 -7.22 2.91 20.12
C ASN A 76 -8.43 1.99 20.31
N ASN A 77 -8.64 1.03 19.39
CA ASN A 77 -9.70 0.03 19.45
C ASN A 77 -9.07 -1.36 19.51
N VAL A 78 -9.27 -2.07 20.63
CA VAL A 78 -8.84 -3.47 20.81
C VAL A 78 -9.70 -4.38 19.91
N ILE A 79 -9.47 -4.32 18.61
CA ILE A 79 -10.09 -5.19 17.61
C ILE A 79 -8.97 -6.04 17.05
N SER A 80 -8.98 -7.33 17.39
CA SER A 80 -8.12 -8.34 16.80
C SER A 80 -8.61 -8.66 15.38
N LYS A 81 -8.37 -7.77 14.42
CA LYS A 81 -8.55 -8.06 12.99
C LYS A 81 -7.44 -9.00 12.52
N ASP A 82 -7.82 -10.00 11.72
CA ASP A 82 -6.85 -10.85 11.04
C ASP A 82 -6.05 -10.04 10.00
N LYS A 83 -4.78 -10.39 9.79
CA LYS A 83 -3.88 -9.66 8.87
C LYS A 83 -4.44 -9.58 7.44
N GLU A 84 -5.15 -10.63 7.02
CA GLU A 84 -5.79 -10.71 5.71
C GLU A 84 -6.96 -9.72 5.59
N GLU A 85 -7.77 -9.58 6.65
CA GLU A 85 -8.88 -8.62 6.68
C GLU A 85 -8.38 -7.17 6.61
N VAL A 86 -7.32 -6.85 7.35
CA VAL A 86 -6.66 -5.54 7.30
C VAL A 86 -6.10 -5.25 5.90
N LEU A 87 -5.45 -6.23 5.26
CA LEU A 87 -4.93 -6.09 3.90
C LEU A 87 -6.04 -5.84 2.88
N VAL A 88 -7.14 -6.59 2.96
CA VAL A 88 -8.31 -6.42 2.08
C VAL A 88 -8.89 -5.02 2.25
N GLU A 89 -9.03 -4.53 3.48
CA GLU A 89 -9.54 -3.18 3.76
C GLU A 89 -8.65 -2.10 3.13
N ILE A 90 -7.33 -2.22 3.29
CA ILE A 90 -6.36 -1.28 2.71
C ILE A 90 -6.45 -1.29 1.18
N VAL A 91 -6.45 -2.47 0.57
CA VAL A 91 -6.50 -2.60 -0.90
C VAL A 91 -7.79 -2.04 -1.47
N ASN A 92 -8.92 -2.22 -0.78
CA ASN A 92 -10.20 -1.64 -1.21
C ASN A 92 -10.16 -0.10 -1.16
N LYS A 93 -9.62 0.50 -0.08
CA LYS A 93 -9.43 1.96 0.01
C LYS A 93 -8.56 2.48 -1.14
N LEU A 94 -7.43 1.82 -1.41
CA LEU A 94 -6.55 2.16 -2.52
C LEU A 94 -7.24 2.11 -3.89
N ARG A 95 -8.07 1.08 -4.12
CA ARG A 95 -8.82 0.93 -5.37
C ARG A 95 -9.78 2.09 -5.58
N GLU A 96 -10.51 2.49 -4.53
CA GLU A 96 -11.47 3.59 -4.64
C GLU A 96 -10.78 4.91 -5.00
N GLU A 97 -9.63 5.20 -4.40
CA GLU A 97 -8.87 6.42 -4.71
C GLU A 97 -8.28 6.39 -6.12
N ILE A 98 -7.71 5.25 -6.53
CA ILE A 98 -7.17 5.08 -7.89
C ILE A 98 -8.27 5.14 -8.95
N ASN A 99 -9.49 4.68 -8.63
CA ASN A 99 -10.63 4.80 -9.53
C ASN A 99 -11.01 6.26 -9.84
N GLN A 100 -10.64 7.21 -8.96
CA GLN A 100 -10.87 8.65 -9.21
C GLN A 100 -9.84 9.27 -10.16
N ILE A 101 -8.76 8.56 -10.54
CA ILE A 101 -7.77 9.08 -11.49
C ILE A 101 -8.42 9.26 -12.85
N GLU A 102 -8.41 10.49 -13.36
CA GLU A 102 -9.03 10.86 -14.65
C GLU A 102 -8.50 10.03 -15.82
N ASP A 103 -7.18 9.82 -15.88
CA ASP A 103 -6.54 9.10 -16.96
C ASP A 103 -6.82 7.59 -16.90
N HIS A 104 -7.53 7.08 -17.92
CA HIS A 104 -7.95 5.70 -18.00
C HIS A 104 -6.77 4.71 -18.09
N SER A 105 -5.73 5.07 -18.85
CA SER A 105 -4.57 4.20 -19.06
C SER A 105 -3.77 4.05 -17.78
N VAL A 106 -3.56 5.15 -17.06
CA VAL A 106 -2.92 5.16 -15.74
C VAL A 106 -3.75 4.34 -14.75
N ARG A 107 -5.07 4.53 -14.72
CA ARG A 107 -5.97 3.79 -13.83
C ARG A 107 -5.87 2.28 -14.04
N ILE A 108 -5.98 1.81 -15.29
CA ILE A 108 -5.86 0.38 -15.60
C ILE A 108 -4.49 -0.15 -15.17
N PHE A 109 -3.42 0.58 -15.47
CA PHE A 109 -2.07 0.17 -15.12
C PHE A 109 -1.91 0.00 -13.61
N LEU A 110 -2.32 0.98 -12.81
CA LEU A 110 -2.22 0.93 -11.35
C LEU A 110 -3.08 -0.17 -10.74
N LEU A 111 -4.33 -0.34 -11.21
CA LEU A 111 -5.21 -1.40 -10.73
C LEU A 111 -4.62 -2.79 -11.01
N THR A 112 -4.01 -2.97 -12.18
CA THR A 112 -3.32 -4.22 -12.57
C THR A 112 -2.13 -4.49 -11.65
N GLU A 113 -1.28 -3.47 -11.43
CA GLU A 113 -0.14 -3.59 -10.52
C GLU A 113 -0.57 -3.92 -9.08
N ILE A 114 -1.65 -3.29 -8.60
CA ILE A 114 -2.23 -3.57 -7.27
C ILE A 114 -2.71 -5.01 -7.20
N ALA A 115 -3.44 -5.49 -8.21
CA ALA A 115 -3.95 -6.85 -8.23
C ALA A 115 -2.80 -7.88 -8.14
N ILE A 116 -1.76 -7.71 -8.94
CA ILE A 116 -0.58 -8.60 -8.94
C ILE A 116 0.10 -8.60 -7.56
N LYS A 117 0.23 -7.44 -6.93
CA LYS A 117 0.90 -7.34 -5.61
C LYS A 117 0.03 -7.86 -4.48
N HIS A 118 -1.28 -7.63 -4.54
CA HIS A 118 -2.22 -8.18 -3.57
C HIS A 118 -2.16 -9.70 -3.55
N GLU A 119 -2.12 -10.36 -4.72
CA GLU A 119 -1.94 -11.81 -4.79
C GLU A 119 -0.62 -12.28 -4.16
N LYS A 120 0.48 -11.57 -4.42
CA LYS A 120 1.79 -11.87 -3.82
C LYS A 120 1.76 -11.72 -2.30
N LEU A 121 1.09 -10.67 -1.82
CA LEU A 121 0.89 -10.39 -0.40
C LEU A 121 0.08 -11.50 0.29
N LEU A 122 -1.05 -11.89 -0.27
CA LEU A 122 -1.89 -12.96 0.26
C LEU A 122 -1.12 -14.28 0.33
N LYS A 123 -0.42 -14.65 -0.75
CA LYS A 123 0.45 -15.85 -0.76
C LYS A 123 1.55 -15.78 0.30
N ALA A 124 2.16 -14.61 0.50
CA ALA A 124 3.17 -14.42 1.54
C ALA A 124 2.59 -14.55 2.95
N VAL A 125 1.38 -14.05 3.19
CA VAL A 125 0.68 -14.22 4.48
C VAL A 125 0.38 -15.69 4.75
N GLN A 126 -0.12 -16.42 3.74
CA GLN A 126 -0.46 -17.84 3.86
C GLN A 126 0.76 -18.75 4.04
N ASN A 127 1.88 -18.45 3.39
CA ASN A 127 3.12 -19.25 3.48
C ASN A 127 3.96 -19.00 4.75
N ASN A 128 3.60 -18.01 5.57
CA ASN A 128 4.26 -17.72 6.85
C ASN A 128 3.53 -18.36 8.06
N ILE A 129 2.67 -19.34 7.80
CA ILE A 129 1.96 -20.21 8.76
C ILE A 129 2.57 -21.61 8.68
#